data_AF-A0A220QMD9-F1
#
_entry.id   AF-A0A220QMD9-F1
#
_cell.length_a   1.000
_cell.length_b   1.000
_cell.length_c   1.000
_cell.angle_alpha   90.00
_cell.angle_beta   90.00
_cell.angle_gamma   90.00
#
_symmetry.space_group_name_H-M   'P 1'
#
loop_
_entity.id
_entity.type
_entity.pdbx_description
1 polymer ?
#
loop_
_entity_poly.entity_id
_entity_poly.type
_entity_poly.pdbx_seq_one_letter_code
_entity_poly.pdbx_strand_id
1 'polypeptide(L)' 'VLLGGGWPEMVMAKAVDELAKKTPGKRSHAIEAFTRALLAIPTTIADNAGLDSAELIAQLRAEHH' A
#
# COMPACT_ATOMS: atom_id res chain seq x y z
N VAL A 1 -10.28 -2.26 -18.11
CA VAL A 1 -9.88 -3.46 -17.34
C VAL A 1 -8.75 -3.04 -16.42
N LEU A 2 -8.79 -3.42 -15.14
CA LEU A 2 -7.73 -3.13 -14.16
C LEU A 2 -6.96 -4.42 -13.85
N LEU A 3 -5.70 -4.28 -13.45
CA LEU A 3 -4.90 -5.40 -12.94
C LEU A 3 -5.39 -5.78 -11.54
N GLY A 4 -5.42 -7.07 -11.23
CA GLY A 4 -5.81 -7.59 -9.91
C GLY A 4 -4.61 -7.80 -8.98
N GLY A 5 -4.72 -8.75 -8.04
CA GLY A 5 -3.58 -9.19 -7.23
C GLY A 5 -2.99 -8.13 -6.29
N GLY A 6 -3.76 -7.10 -5.93
CA GLY A 6 -3.29 -6.02 -5.08
C GLY A 6 -2.62 -4.85 -5.81
N TRP A 7 -2.50 -4.90 -7.14
CA TRP A 7 -1.93 -3.79 -7.93
C TRP A 7 -2.67 -2.46 -7.74
N PRO A 8 -4.02 -2.40 -7.78
CA PRO A 8 -4.75 -1.15 -7.57
C PRO A 8 -4.47 -0.57 -6.18
N GLU A 9 -4.43 -1.42 -5.15
CA GLU A 9 -4.15 -1.02 -3.78
C GLU A 9 -2.75 -0.46 -3.62
N MET A 10 -1.74 -1.04 -4.28
CA MET A 10 -0.37 -0.51 -4.28
C MET A 10 -0.28 0.88 -4.94
N VAL A 11 -0.95 1.07 -6.08
CA VAL A 11 -0.97 2.36 -6.78
C VAL A 11 -1.69 3.43 -5.95
N MET A 12 -2.83 3.07 -5.35
CA MET A 12 -3.57 3.97 -4.46
C MET A 12 -2.74 4.29 -3.21
N ALA A 13 -2.09 3.31 -2.61
CA ALA A 13 -1.23 3.51 -1.44
C ALA A 13 -0.11 4.51 -1.75
N LYS A 14 0.54 4.42 -2.92
CA LYS A 14 1.54 5.41 -3.36
C LYS A 14 0.94 6.82 -3.43
N ALA A 15 -0.18 6.97 -4.12
CA ALA A 15 -0.80 8.29 -4.33
C ALA A 15 -1.24 8.93 -3.00
N VAL A 16 -1.80 8.14 -2.10
CA VAL A 16 -2.25 8.56 -0.77
C VAL A 16 -1.04 8.89 0.13
N ASP A 17 0.05 8.13 0.06
CA ASP A 17 1.30 8.43 0.79
C ASP A 17 1.90 9.77 0.37
N GLU A 18 1.95 10.05 -0.93
CA GLU A 18 2.40 11.33 -1.46
C GLU A 18 1.48 12.51 -1.05
N LEU A 19 0.18 12.25 -0.94
CA LEU A 19 -0.77 13.24 -0.40
C LEU A 19 -0.54 13.47 1.10
N ALA A 20 -0.22 12.43 1.87
CA ALA A 20 0.07 12.54 3.30
C ALA A 20 1.27 13.45 3.54
N LYS A 21 2.35 13.28 2.77
CA LYS A 21 3.57 14.10 2.84
C LYS A 21 3.31 15.59 2.59
N LYS A 22 2.32 15.91 1.75
CA LYS A 22 1.93 17.29 1.41
C LYS A 22 0.90 17.88 2.37
N THR A 23 0.25 17.05 3.18
CA THR A 23 -0.83 17.49 4.08
C THR A 23 -0.27 17.81 5.45
N PRO A 24 -0.44 19.04 5.98
CA PRO A 24 0.09 19.38 7.29
C PRO A 24 -0.84 18.95 8.45
N GLY A 25 -0.23 18.68 9.60
CA GLY A 25 -0.91 18.43 10.86
C GLY A 25 -1.57 17.06 10.96
N LYS A 26 -2.51 16.90 11.91
CA LYS A 26 -3.10 15.61 12.29
C LYS A 26 -3.76 14.83 11.13
N ARG A 27 -4.12 15.53 10.05
CA ARG A 27 -4.68 14.90 8.85
C ARG A 27 -3.66 14.03 8.12
N SER A 28 -2.37 14.36 8.15
CA SER A 28 -1.32 13.53 7.53
C SER A 28 -1.32 12.12 8.12
N HIS A 29 -1.40 12.00 9.45
CA HIS A 29 -1.41 10.71 10.14
C HIS A 29 -2.64 9.86 9.83
N ALA A 30 -3.80 10.50 9.64
CA ALA A 30 -5.01 9.79 9.20
C ALA A 30 -4.84 9.26 7.77
N ILE A 31 -4.23 10.05 6.89
CA ILE A 31 -3.94 9.65 5.50
C ILE A 31 -2.89 8.52 5.49
N GLU A 32 -1.83 8.60 6.28
CA GLU A 32 -0.84 7.53 6.46
C GLU A 32 -1.47 6.22 6.98
N ALA A 33 -2.42 6.32 7.91
CA ALA A 33 -3.15 5.15 8.40
C ALA A 33 -3.98 4.52 7.28
N PHE A 34 -4.60 5.33 6.41
CA PHE A 34 -5.31 4.84 5.24
C PHE A 34 -4.37 4.19 4.22
N THR A 35 -3.19 4.79 3.96
CA THR A 35 -2.13 4.17 3.15
C THR A 35 -1.80 2.76 3.65
N ARG A 36 -1.63 2.58 4.96
CA ARG A 36 -1.36 1.26 5.55
C ARG A 36 -2.54 0.29 5.40
N ALA A 37 -3.77 0.79 5.53
CA ALA A 37 -4.97 -0.04 5.36
C ALA A 37 -5.10 -0.60 3.95
N LEU A 38 -4.71 0.15 2.91
CA LEU A 38 -4.71 -0.33 1.53
C LEU A 38 -3.77 -1.53 1.32
N LEU A 39 -2.65 -1.58 2.03
CA LEU A 39 -1.70 -2.69 1.94
C LEU A 39 -2.24 -4.00 2.52
N ALA A 40 -3.31 -3.96 3.32
CA ALA A 40 -3.86 -5.17 3.94
C ALA A 40 -4.31 -6.21 2.90
N ILE A 41 -4.83 -5.79 1.75
CA ILE A 41 -5.28 -6.68 0.68
C ILE A 41 -4.10 -7.45 0.06
N PRO A 42 -3.06 -6.80 -0.51
CA PRO A 42 -1.92 -7.53 -1.06
C PRO A 42 -1.16 -8.33 -0.01
N THR A 43 -1.05 -7.85 1.24
CA THR A 43 -0.46 -8.62 2.35
C THR A 43 -1.24 -9.91 2.59
N THR A 44 -2.57 -9.82 2.70
CA THR A 44 -3.43 -10.99 2.92
C THR A 44 -3.37 -11.97 1.75
N ILE A 45 -3.25 -11.48 0.51
CA ILE A 45 -3.07 -12.34 -0.68
C ILE A 45 -1.74 -13.10 -0.57
N ALA A 46 -0.65 -12.44 -0.19
CA ALA A 46 0.66 -13.05 -0.03
C ALA A 46 0.70 -14.08 1.11
N ASP A 47 0.10 -13.74 2.26
CA ASP A 47 -0.03 -14.64 3.42
C ASP A 47 -0.82 -15.90 3.05
N ASN A 48 -1.96 -15.73 2.38
CA ASN A 48 -2.79 -16.87 1.92
C ASN A 48 -2.08 -17.72 0.87
N ALA A 49 -1.13 -17.15 0.13
CA ALA A 49 -0.29 -17.88 -0.82
C ALA A 49 0.91 -18.57 -0.15
N GLY A 50 1.13 -18.38 1.16
CA GLY A 50 2.27 -18.93 1.91
C GLY A 50 3.61 -18.25 1.58
N LEU A 51 3.57 -17.02 1.07
CA LEU A 51 4.76 -16.23 0.74
C LEU A 51 5.19 -15.37 1.94
N ASP A 52 6.44 -14.90 1.95
CA ASP A 52 6.86 -13.85 2.87
C ASP A 52 6.21 -12.53 2.44
N SER A 53 5.07 -12.21 3.06
CA SER A 53 4.31 -11.01 2.75
C SER A 53 5.05 -9.72 3.12
N ALA A 54 5.93 -9.75 4.12
CA ALA A 54 6.72 -8.58 4.49
C ALA A 54 7.75 -8.26 3.41
N GLU A 55 8.48 -9.27 2.93
CA GLU A 55 9.43 -9.12 1.84
C GLU A 55 8.74 -8.70 0.53
N LEU A 56 7.66 -9.39 0.16
CA LEU A 56 6.96 -9.14 -1.09
C LEU A 56 6.34 -7.73 -1.14
N ILE A 57 5.74 -7.26 -0.04
CA ILE A 57 5.21 -5.89 0.04
C ILE A 57 6.33 -4.86 -0.01
N ALA A 58 7.49 -5.13 0.60
CA ALA A 58 8.64 -4.24 0.51
C ALA A 58 9.16 -4.12 -0.93
N GLN A 59 9.27 -5.24 -1.65
CA GLN A 59 9.65 -5.27 -3.06
C GLN A 59 8.64 -4.53 -3.94
N LEU A 60 7.34 -4.82 -3.78
CA LEU A 60 6.28 -4.13 -4.52
C LEU A 60 6.30 -2.62 -4.25
N ARG A 61 6.55 -2.19 -3.01
CA ARG A 61 6.74 -0.77 -2.72
C ARG A 61 7.96 -0.21 -3.45
N ALA A 62 9.09 -0.90 -3.47
CA ALA A 62 10.28 -0.44 -4.17
C ALA A 62 10.06 -0.29 -5.70
N GLU A 63 9.30 -1.20 -6.31
CA GLU A 63 8.97 -1.13 -7.75
C GLU A 63 7.94 -0.05 -8.08
N HIS A 64 7.03 0.23 -7.15
CA HIS A 64 5.97 1.21 -7.35
C HIS A 64 6.32 2.60 -6.83
N HIS A 65 7.39 2.82 -6.06
CA HIS A 65 7.86 4.14 -5.62
C HIS A 65 8.73 4.82 -6.68
#